data_AF-A0A382PS84-F1
#
_entry.id   AF-A0A382PS84-F1
#
_cell.length_a   1.000
_cell.length_b   1.000
_cell.length_c   1.000
_cell.angle_alpha   90.00
_cell.angle_beta   90.00
_cell.angle_gamma   90.00
#
_symmetry.space_group_name_H-M   'P 1'
#
loop_
_entity.id
_entity.type
_entity.pdbx_description
1 polymer ?
#
loop_
_entity_poly.entity_id
_entity_poly.type
_entity_poly.pdbx_seq_one_letter_code
_entity_poly.pdbx_strand_id
1 'polypeptide(L)'
;MSFFDFCKERENIRLKRENGDAFPWSDDPIFQQGRFLNVFREDDRGSKAILQFAKNLDNDLPTLIHALFFSRWCNRQETLDQLTSSILSKPNKLVDTLHALDIWCNATAYPVEPVQWNGKEYNRIDTATILFERIKDPLTNIIIEANGDVIAATKLVNNQFQMKNDFPIFMAVIDIAWYRPDIIDPTSHVPTGIGAVAYLDRLQKHF
;
A
#
# COMPACT_ATOMS: atom_id res chain seq x y z
N MET A 1 5.21 16.82 26.49
CA MET A 1 4.04 16.62 25.62
C MET A 1 3.57 15.19 25.75
N SER A 2 2.27 14.93 25.95
CA SER A 2 1.76 13.55 25.95
C SER A 2 1.76 12.99 24.51
N PHE A 3 1.68 11.67 24.35
CA PHE A 3 1.63 11.07 23.01
C PHE A 3 0.47 11.59 22.16
N PHE A 4 -0.72 11.73 22.76
CA PHE A 4 -1.88 12.24 22.02
C PHE A 4 -1.71 13.71 21.64
N ASP A 5 -1.06 14.52 22.47
CA ASP A 5 -0.72 15.90 22.10
C ASP A 5 0.27 15.94 20.94
N PHE A 6 1.26 15.04 20.94
CA PHE A 6 2.22 14.88 19.83
C PHE A 6 1.50 14.48 18.53
N CYS A 7 0.54 13.56 18.59
CA CYS A 7 -0.29 13.18 17.44
C CYS A 7 -1.17 14.35 16.97
N LYS A 8 -1.85 15.05 17.87
CA LYS A 8 -2.69 16.21 17.52
C LYS A 8 -1.88 17.32 16.86
N GLU A 9 -0.67 17.59 17.34
CA GLU A 9 0.18 18.62 16.74
C GLU A 9 0.70 18.21 15.35
N ARG A 10 1.04 16.93 15.14
CA ARG A 10 1.36 16.42 13.80
C ARG A 10 0.20 16.59 12.82
N GLU A 11 -1.02 16.35 13.27
CA GLU A 11 -2.21 16.53 12.46
C GLU A 11 -2.50 18.01 12.17
N ASN A 12 -2.32 18.89 13.16
CA ASN A 12 -2.41 20.34 13.00
C ASN A 12 -1.39 20.86 11.96
N ILE A 13 -0.14 20.38 12.01
CA ILE A 13 0.90 20.69 11.02
C ILE A 13 0.48 20.25 9.62
N ARG A 14 -0.10 19.04 9.48
CA ARG A 14 -0.60 18.53 8.20
C ARG A 14 -1.66 19.47 7.63
N LEU A 15 -2.64 19.88 8.43
CA LEU A 15 -3.71 20.80 8.05
C LEU A 15 -3.18 22.18 7.62
N LYS A 16 -2.31 22.81 8.42
CA LYS A 16 -1.68 24.09 8.08
C LYS A 16 -0.95 24.03 6.74
N ARG A 17 -0.20 22.96 6.51
CA ARG A 17 0.52 22.72 5.25
C ARG A 17 -0.44 22.56 4.06
N GLU A 18 -1.54 21.83 4.22
CA GLU A 18 -2.56 21.66 3.16
C GLU A 18 -3.33 22.97 2.88
N ASN A 19 -3.51 23.83 3.89
CA ASN A 19 -4.11 25.16 3.74
C ASN A 19 -3.19 26.19 3.05
N GLY A 20 -1.92 25.85 2.83
CA GLY A 20 -0.94 26.75 2.22
C GLY A 20 -0.30 27.75 3.19
N ASP A 21 -0.41 27.52 4.50
CA ASP A 21 0.22 28.38 5.51
C ASP A 21 1.74 28.38 5.35
N ALA A 22 2.36 29.53 5.64
CA ALA A 22 3.81 29.66 5.60
C ALA A 22 4.49 28.84 6.71
N PHE A 23 5.64 28.24 6.39
CA PHE A 23 6.52 27.64 7.38
C PHE A 23 7.09 28.73 8.32
N PRO A 24 7.29 28.47 9.63
CA PRO A 24 7.08 27.21 10.34
C PRO A 24 5.62 26.93 10.72
N TRP A 25 5.20 25.67 10.62
CA TRP A 25 3.84 25.24 10.98
C TRP A 25 3.67 24.94 12.48
N SER A 26 4.78 24.91 13.23
CA SER A 26 4.82 24.70 14.69
C SER A 26 6.01 25.45 15.28
N ASP A 27 5.88 25.96 16.51
CA ASP A 27 6.96 26.62 17.24
C ASP A 27 7.94 25.62 17.88
N ASP A 28 7.58 24.33 17.94
CA ASP A 28 8.45 23.28 18.50
C ASP A 28 9.58 22.93 17.50
N PRO A 29 10.87 23.08 17.87
CA PRO A 29 12.00 22.73 17.01
C PRO A 29 12.00 21.27 16.55
N ILE A 30 11.42 20.34 17.33
CA ILE A 30 11.32 18.93 16.94
C ILE A 30 10.47 18.79 15.67
N PHE A 31 9.35 19.50 15.58
CA PHE A 31 8.49 19.47 14.41
C PHE A 31 9.04 20.25 13.22
N GLN A 32 9.89 21.24 13.47
CA GLN A 32 10.57 21.98 12.40
C GLN A 32 11.69 21.17 11.75
N GLN A 33 12.43 20.37 12.54
CA GLN A 33 13.62 19.65 12.08
C GLN A 33 13.35 18.18 11.75
N GLY A 34 12.36 17.57 12.41
CA GLY A 34 12.02 16.17 12.24
C GLY A 34 11.25 15.88 10.96
N ARG A 35 11.49 14.70 10.38
CA ARG A 35 10.64 14.14 9.32
C ARG A 35 9.73 13.08 9.93
N PHE A 36 8.46 13.40 10.04
CA PHE A 36 7.43 12.49 10.52
C PHE A 36 6.51 12.10 9.37
N LEU A 37 6.03 10.86 9.41
CA LEU A 37 4.90 10.44 8.57
C LEU A 37 3.63 11.20 8.98
N ASN A 38 2.54 11.08 8.24
CA ASN A 38 1.26 11.57 8.74
C ASN A 38 0.75 10.68 9.90
N VAL A 39 -0.24 11.17 10.64
CA VAL A 39 -0.86 10.38 11.72
C VAL A 39 -1.71 9.27 11.12
N PHE A 40 -2.50 9.60 10.11
CA PHE A 40 -3.32 8.66 9.36
C PHE A 40 -2.61 8.27 8.06
N ARG A 41 -2.62 6.97 7.73
CA ARG A 41 -1.97 6.45 6.52
C ARG A 41 -2.67 6.93 5.25
N GLU A 42 -3.99 7.16 5.27
CA GLU A 42 -4.72 7.70 4.12
C GLU A 42 -4.22 9.08 3.68
N ASP A 43 -3.58 9.84 4.59
CA ASP A 43 -3.02 11.15 4.30
C ASP A 43 -1.64 11.09 3.62
N ASP A 44 -0.99 9.93 3.66
CA ASP A 44 0.30 9.76 3.00
C ASP A 44 0.15 9.88 1.49
N ARG A 45 1.10 10.59 0.87
CA ARG A 45 1.05 10.87 -0.56
C ARG A 45 0.97 9.60 -1.42
N GLY A 46 1.68 8.54 -1.01
CA GLY A 46 1.62 7.24 -1.67
C GLY A 46 0.22 6.61 -1.57
N SER A 47 -0.43 6.70 -0.41
CA SER A 47 -1.81 6.21 -0.23
C SER A 47 -2.79 7.01 -1.10
N LYS A 48 -2.69 8.34 -1.13
CA LYS A 48 -3.52 9.19 -2.01
C LYS A 48 -3.37 8.83 -3.48
N ALA A 49 -2.14 8.55 -3.94
CA ALA A 49 -1.88 8.15 -5.32
C ALA A 49 -2.49 6.78 -5.66
N ILE A 50 -2.42 5.82 -4.74
CA ILE A 50 -3.05 4.50 -4.89
C ILE A 50 -4.57 4.65 -4.94
N LEU A 51 -5.13 5.46 -4.03
CA LEU A 51 -6.56 5.74 -3.97
C LEU A 51 -7.08 6.37 -5.27
N GLN A 52 -6.31 7.29 -5.83
CA GLN A 52 -6.65 7.93 -7.09
C GLN A 52 -6.49 6.98 -8.29
N PHE A 53 -5.46 6.12 -8.31
CA PHE A 53 -5.21 5.19 -9.41
C PHE A 53 -6.28 4.09 -9.49
N ALA A 54 -6.71 3.55 -8.34
CA ALA A 54 -7.73 2.50 -8.26
C ALA A 54 -9.17 3.02 -8.13
N LYS A 55 -9.37 4.34 -8.29
CA LYS A 55 -10.68 5.00 -8.18
C LYS A 55 -11.70 4.39 -9.15
N ASN A 56 -12.92 4.14 -8.64
CA ASN A 56 -14.07 3.57 -9.35
C ASN A 56 -13.90 2.11 -9.81
N LEU A 57 -12.98 1.35 -9.22
CA LEU A 57 -12.82 -0.08 -9.51
C LEU A 57 -13.58 -0.99 -8.53
N ASP A 58 -14.30 -0.41 -7.58
CA ASP A 58 -15.01 -1.11 -6.49
C ASP A 58 -15.93 -2.25 -6.96
N ASN A 59 -16.56 -2.05 -8.12
CA ASN A 59 -17.52 -2.97 -8.72
C ASN A 59 -16.86 -4.10 -9.55
N ASP A 60 -15.56 -4.02 -9.81
CA ASP A 60 -14.78 -5.02 -10.54
C ASP A 60 -13.59 -5.47 -9.66
N LEU A 61 -13.87 -6.43 -8.79
CA LEU A 61 -12.92 -6.90 -7.77
C LEU A 61 -11.59 -7.41 -8.37
N PRO A 62 -11.56 -8.23 -9.44
CA PRO A 62 -10.31 -8.61 -10.08
C PRO A 62 -9.49 -7.44 -10.60
N THR A 63 -10.12 -6.46 -11.25
CA THR A 63 -9.41 -5.28 -11.75
C THR A 63 -8.93 -4.37 -10.60
N LEU A 64 -9.71 -4.23 -9.53
CA LEU A 64 -9.30 -3.54 -8.31
C LEU A 64 -8.06 -4.20 -7.68
N ILE A 65 -8.09 -5.52 -7.47
CA ILE A 65 -6.97 -6.28 -6.90
C ILE A 65 -5.74 -6.14 -7.78
N HIS A 66 -5.88 -6.28 -9.10
CA HIS A 66 -4.79 -6.03 -10.04
C HIS A 66 -4.21 -4.62 -9.86
N ALA A 67 -5.05 -3.59 -9.79
CA ALA A 67 -4.59 -2.21 -9.62
C ALA A 67 -3.82 -1.99 -8.32
N LEU A 68 -4.31 -2.52 -7.20
CA LEU A 68 -3.65 -2.37 -5.89
C LEU A 68 -2.30 -3.10 -5.84
N PHE A 69 -2.23 -4.33 -6.35
CA PHE A 69 -0.98 -5.07 -6.46
C PHE A 69 0.02 -4.36 -7.37
N PHE A 70 -0.41 -3.92 -8.56
CA PHE A 70 0.42 -3.13 -9.46
C PHE A 70 0.97 -1.88 -8.75
N SER A 71 0.12 -1.15 -8.04
CA SER A 71 0.54 0.06 -7.35
C SER A 71 1.58 -0.19 -6.26
N ARG A 72 1.49 -1.31 -5.53
CA ARG A 72 2.52 -1.72 -4.55
C ARG A 72 3.78 -2.28 -5.19
N TRP A 73 3.69 -2.81 -6.40
CA TRP A 73 4.86 -3.17 -7.19
C TRP A 73 5.60 -1.95 -7.74
N CYS A 74 4.92 -0.85 -8.04
CA CYS A 74 5.58 0.44 -8.29
C CYS A 74 6.11 1.05 -6.98
N ASN A 75 5.28 1.08 -5.94
CA ASN A 75 5.50 1.74 -4.65
C ASN A 75 6.01 3.19 -4.80
N ARG A 76 5.48 3.92 -5.79
CA ARG A 76 5.95 5.26 -6.18
C ARG A 76 4.80 6.10 -6.72
N GLN A 77 4.53 7.23 -6.08
CA GLN A 77 3.46 8.13 -6.48
C GLN A 77 3.65 8.64 -7.90
N GLU A 78 4.85 9.14 -8.24
CA GLU A 78 5.10 9.82 -9.50
C GLU A 78 4.96 8.88 -10.71
N THR A 79 5.03 7.56 -10.48
CA THR A 79 4.69 6.56 -11.49
C THR A 79 3.18 6.46 -11.66
N LEU A 80 2.43 6.37 -10.57
CA LEU A 80 0.97 6.25 -10.60
C LEU A 80 0.30 7.50 -11.17
N ASP A 81 0.82 8.69 -10.82
CA ASP A 81 0.30 9.98 -11.29
C ASP A 81 0.41 10.15 -12.82
N GLN A 82 1.27 9.38 -13.49
CA GLN A 82 1.44 9.39 -14.95
C GLN A 82 0.59 8.34 -15.67
N LEU A 83 -0.13 7.50 -14.92
CA LEU A 83 -0.89 6.37 -15.44
C LEU A 83 -2.38 6.50 -15.13
N THR A 84 -3.19 5.76 -15.89
CA THR A 84 -4.60 5.50 -15.56
C THR A 84 -4.80 4.00 -15.46
N SER A 85 -5.68 3.52 -14.58
CA SER A 85 -5.90 2.08 -14.38
C SER A 85 -6.26 1.31 -15.65
N SER A 86 -6.84 1.97 -16.66
CA SER A 86 -7.11 1.38 -17.98
C SER A 86 -5.87 0.86 -18.71
N ILE A 87 -4.66 1.29 -18.33
CA ILE A 87 -3.40 0.79 -18.90
C ILE A 87 -3.13 -0.67 -18.53
N LEU A 88 -3.69 -1.14 -17.41
CA LEU A 88 -3.45 -2.48 -16.86
C LEU A 88 -3.92 -3.59 -17.80
N SER A 89 -4.96 -3.33 -18.58
CA SER A 89 -5.46 -4.27 -19.60
C SER A 89 -4.64 -4.25 -20.90
N LYS A 90 -3.50 -3.53 -20.94
CA LYS A 90 -2.63 -3.38 -22.12
C LYS A 90 -1.16 -3.67 -21.75
N PRO A 91 -0.80 -4.93 -21.44
CA PRO A 91 0.52 -5.30 -20.94
C PRO A 91 1.70 -4.73 -21.74
N ASN A 92 1.70 -4.88 -23.06
CA ASN A 92 2.80 -4.38 -23.91
C ASN A 92 2.95 -2.85 -23.81
N LYS A 93 1.83 -2.12 -23.86
CA LYS A 93 1.85 -0.66 -23.73
C LYS A 93 2.31 -0.23 -22.33
N LEU A 94 1.92 -0.97 -21.30
CA LEU A 94 2.35 -0.72 -19.93
C LEU A 94 3.86 -0.91 -19.78
N VAL A 95 4.40 -2.02 -20.31
CA VAL A 95 5.86 -2.28 -20.35
C VAL A 95 6.60 -1.11 -21.02
N ASP A 96 6.16 -0.70 -22.21
CA ASP A 96 6.77 0.41 -22.95
C ASP A 96 6.71 1.73 -22.15
N THR A 97 5.57 1.99 -21.50
CA THR A 97 5.37 3.19 -20.69
C THR A 97 6.29 3.20 -19.48
N LEU A 98 6.45 2.07 -18.77
CA LEU A 98 7.34 1.99 -17.61
C LEU A 98 8.82 2.07 -18.01
N HIS A 99 9.21 1.51 -19.16
CA HIS A 99 10.58 1.62 -19.67
C HIS A 99 10.94 3.04 -20.12
N ALA A 100 9.95 3.84 -20.54
CA ALA A 100 10.16 5.24 -20.87
C ALA A 100 10.38 6.13 -19.63
N LEU A 101 10.06 5.63 -18.42
CA LEU A 101 10.33 6.33 -17.17
C LEU A 101 11.75 6.01 -16.68
N ASP A 102 12.50 7.05 -16.31
CA ASP A 102 13.85 6.91 -15.74
C ASP A 102 13.85 6.04 -14.46
N ILE A 103 12.84 6.25 -13.59
CA ILE A 103 12.60 5.44 -12.39
C ILE A 103 11.11 5.16 -12.28
N TRP A 104 10.69 3.93 -12.59
CA TRP A 104 9.27 3.54 -12.50
C TRP A 104 8.87 2.97 -11.13
N CYS A 105 9.84 2.60 -10.29
CA CYS A 105 9.55 1.97 -8.99
C CYS A 105 10.48 2.43 -7.88
N ASN A 106 10.05 2.26 -6.63
CA ASN A 106 10.90 2.45 -5.46
C ASN A 106 11.80 1.22 -5.27
N ALA A 107 13.13 1.43 -5.27
CA ALA A 107 14.13 0.38 -5.11
C ALA A 107 14.71 0.29 -3.68
N THR A 108 14.40 1.24 -2.80
CA THR A 108 15.02 1.34 -1.47
C THR A 108 14.06 0.92 -0.37
N ALA A 109 12.86 1.49 -0.33
CA ALA A 109 11.85 1.18 0.67
C ALA A 109 10.93 0.06 0.18
N TYR A 110 10.78 -0.97 1.00
CA TYR A 110 9.96 -2.15 0.73
C TYR A 110 10.34 -2.81 -0.61
N PRO A 111 11.58 -3.31 -0.74
CA PRO A 111 12.05 -3.92 -1.97
C PRO A 111 11.15 -5.10 -2.35
N VAL A 112 10.79 -5.14 -3.62
CA VAL A 112 9.95 -6.18 -4.21
C VAL A 112 10.84 -7.15 -4.96
N GLU A 113 10.82 -8.40 -4.52
CA GLU A 113 11.59 -9.50 -5.10
C GLU A 113 10.85 -10.12 -6.31
N PRO A 114 11.53 -10.92 -7.14
CA PRO A 114 10.87 -11.79 -8.11
C PRO A 114 9.83 -12.70 -7.45
N VAL A 115 8.78 -13.05 -8.19
CA VAL A 115 7.72 -13.96 -7.72
C VAL A 115 7.72 -15.24 -8.52
N GLN A 116 7.32 -16.33 -7.89
CA GLN A 116 7.00 -17.60 -8.54
C GLN A 116 5.51 -17.64 -8.89
N TRP A 117 5.18 -18.27 -10.01
CA TRP A 117 3.80 -18.63 -10.34
C TRP A 117 3.79 -19.86 -11.24
N ASN A 118 3.14 -20.95 -10.81
CA ASN A 118 3.10 -22.23 -11.52
C ASN A 118 4.49 -22.74 -11.96
N GLY A 119 5.48 -22.63 -11.09
CA GLY A 119 6.85 -23.10 -11.34
C GLY A 119 7.67 -22.22 -12.29
N LYS A 120 7.16 -21.04 -12.66
CA LYS A 120 7.91 -20.03 -13.42
C LYS A 120 8.17 -18.79 -12.57
N GLU A 121 9.41 -18.31 -12.63
CA GLU A 121 9.80 -17.04 -12.02
C GLU A 121 9.44 -15.85 -12.92
N TYR A 122 9.00 -14.77 -12.30
CA TYR A 122 8.73 -13.48 -12.91
C TYR A 122 9.52 -12.41 -12.15
N ASN A 123 10.33 -11.65 -12.89
CA ASN A 123 10.97 -10.47 -12.30
C ASN A 123 9.92 -9.39 -11.95
N ARG A 124 10.33 -8.33 -11.25
CA ARG A 124 9.39 -7.29 -10.78
C ARG A 124 8.60 -6.62 -11.90
N ILE A 125 9.23 -6.32 -13.05
CA ILE A 125 8.54 -5.63 -14.15
C ILE A 125 7.55 -6.57 -14.86
N ASP A 126 7.93 -7.82 -15.12
CA ASP A 126 7.05 -8.82 -15.72
C ASP A 126 5.89 -9.16 -14.78
N THR A 127 6.15 -9.16 -13.47
CA THR A 127 5.11 -9.34 -12.46
C THR A 127 4.08 -8.23 -12.54
N ALA A 128 4.55 -6.97 -12.48
CA ALA A 128 3.70 -5.79 -12.46
C ALA A 128 2.91 -5.61 -13.76
N THR A 129 3.48 -5.98 -14.91
CA THR A 129 2.92 -5.61 -16.22
C THR A 129 2.24 -6.77 -16.96
N ILE A 130 2.64 -8.01 -16.69
CA ILE A 130 2.15 -9.20 -17.42
C ILE A 130 1.46 -10.17 -16.46
N LEU A 131 2.12 -10.53 -15.36
CA LEU A 131 1.62 -11.59 -14.49
C LEU A 131 0.29 -11.20 -13.86
N PHE A 132 0.20 -10.02 -13.23
CA PHE A 132 -1.02 -9.62 -12.53
C PHE A 132 -2.24 -9.54 -13.43
N GLU A 133 -2.12 -9.07 -14.67
CA GLU A 133 -3.24 -9.11 -15.62
C GLU A 133 -3.70 -10.54 -15.89
N ARG A 134 -2.75 -11.47 -16.05
CA ARG A 134 -3.04 -12.87 -16.34
C ARG A 134 -3.66 -13.60 -15.14
N ILE A 135 -3.30 -13.21 -13.91
CA ILE A 135 -3.67 -13.95 -12.70
C ILE A 135 -4.71 -13.22 -11.84
N LYS A 136 -5.27 -12.08 -12.28
CA LYS A 136 -6.19 -11.29 -11.46
C LYS A 136 -7.38 -12.10 -10.93
N ASP A 137 -7.97 -12.98 -11.74
CA ASP A 137 -9.07 -13.84 -11.29
C ASP A 137 -8.59 -14.92 -10.29
N PRO A 138 -7.56 -15.75 -10.58
CA PRO A 138 -6.98 -16.64 -9.58
C PRO A 138 -6.56 -15.95 -8.27
N LEU A 139 -5.91 -14.79 -8.37
CA LEU A 139 -5.43 -14.01 -7.23
C LEU A 139 -6.61 -13.52 -6.37
N THR A 140 -7.71 -13.11 -7.02
CA THR A 140 -8.95 -12.73 -6.35
C THR A 140 -9.52 -13.90 -5.55
N ASN A 141 -9.58 -15.09 -6.14
CA ASN A 141 -10.11 -16.27 -5.45
C ASN A 141 -9.26 -16.63 -4.21
N ILE A 142 -7.93 -16.59 -4.33
CA ILE A 142 -7.00 -16.82 -3.22
C ILE A 142 -7.23 -15.83 -2.08
N ILE A 143 -7.50 -14.56 -2.40
CA ILE A 143 -7.78 -13.54 -1.38
C ILE A 143 -9.13 -13.78 -0.70
N ILE A 144 -10.17 -14.16 -1.45
CA ILE A 144 -11.50 -14.47 -0.91
C ILE A 144 -11.44 -15.68 0.04
N GLU A 145 -10.63 -16.70 -0.27
CA GLU A 145 -10.44 -17.89 0.58
C GLU A 145 -9.95 -17.57 2.00
N ALA A 146 -9.33 -16.40 2.20
CA ALA A 146 -8.89 -15.93 3.51
C ALA A 146 -10.02 -15.47 4.44
N ASN A 147 -11.26 -15.34 3.93
CA ASN A 147 -12.45 -14.96 4.69
C ASN A 147 -12.26 -13.68 5.53
N GLY A 148 -11.69 -12.63 4.91
CA GLY A 148 -11.50 -11.33 5.56
C GLY A 148 -10.18 -11.16 6.32
N ASP A 149 -9.44 -12.23 6.61
CA ASP A 149 -8.21 -12.16 7.40
C ASP A 149 -6.99 -11.76 6.55
N VAL A 150 -6.39 -10.62 6.89
CA VAL A 150 -5.25 -10.02 6.18
C VAL A 150 -4.01 -10.92 6.21
N ILE A 151 -3.75 -11.60 7.34
CA ILE A 151 -2.56 -12.44 7.51
C ILE A 151 -2.74 -13.75 6.75
N ALA A 152 -3.93 -14.33 6.80
CA ALA A 152 -4.28 -15.51 6.01
C ALA A 152 -4.20 -15.20 4.52
N ALA A 153 -4.77 -14.09 4.06
CA ALA A 153 -4.70 -13.66 2.65
C ALA A 153 -3.25 -13.46 2.19
N THR A 154 -2.45 -12.73 2.98
CA THR A 154 -1.03 -12.52 2.69
C THR A 154 -0.28 -13.85 2.55
N LYS A 155 -0.51 -14.79 3.47
CA LYS A 155 0.12 -16.11 3.44
C LYS A 155 -0.33 -16.95 2.25
N LEU A 156 -1.63 -16.97 1.93
CA LEU A 156 -2.16 -17.72 0.80
C LEU A 156 -1.61 -17.22 -0.53
N VAL A 157 -1.51 -15.89 -0.70
CA VAL A 157 -0.86 -15.29 -1.87
C VAL A 157 0.63 -15.62 -1.89
N ASN A 158 1.34 -15.48 -0.76
CA ASN A 158 2.78 -15.75 -0.71
C ASN A 158 3.12 -17.24 -0.89
N ASN A 159 2.21 -18.17 -0.58
CA ASN A 159 2.40 -19.58 -0.92
C ASN A 159 2.52 -19.80 -2.44
N GLN A 160 1.88 -18.95 -3.24
CA GLN A 160 2.04 -18.94 -4.70
C GLN A 160 3.30 -18.16 -5.10
N PHE A 161 3.47 -16.93 -4.58
CA PHE A 161 4.53 -16.02 -5.02
C PHE A 161 5.93 -16.38 -4.51
N GLN A 162 6.02 -17.14 -3.42
CA GLN A 162 7.27 -17.60 -2.80
C GLN A 162 8.30 -16.48 -2.55
N MET A 163 7.84 -15.28 -2.18
CA MET A 163 8.71 -14.15 -1.83
C MET A 163 9.29 -14.35 -0.43
N LYS A 164 10.54 -13.93 -0.23
CA LYS A 164 11.13 -13.91 1.13
C LYS A 164 10.58 -12.75 1.94
N ASN A 165 10.38 -11.61 1.27
CA ASN A 165 9.73 -10.43 1.82
C ASN A 165 8.30 -10.32 1.27
N ASP A 166 7.31 -10.77 2.04
CA ASP A 166 5.89 -10.71 1.69
C ASP A 166 5.22 -9.37 2.06
N PHE A 167 5.95 -8.42 2.62
CA PHE A 167 5.40 -7.13 3.00
C PHE A 167 4.69 -6.37 1.86
N PRO A 168 5.17 -6.39 0.59
CA PRO A 168 4.42 -5.82 -0.53
C PRO A 168 3.06 -6.47 -0.76
N ILE A 169 2.93 -7.77 -0.54
CA ILE A 169 1.66 -8.50 -0.60
C ILE A 169 0.75 -8.00 0.52
N PHE A 170 1.25 -7.97 1.76
CA PHE A 170 0.51 -7.47 2.92
C PHE A 170 -0.02 -6.05 2.71
N MET A 171 0.80 -5.15 2.16
CA MET A 171 0.36 -3.79 1.84
C MET A 171 -0.77 -3.77 0.82
N ALA A 172 -0.68 -4.57 -0.25
CA ALA A 172 -1.71 -4.63 -1.29
C ALA A 172 -3.02 -5.23 -0.74
N VAL A 173 -2.94 -6.26 0.10
CA VAL A 173 -4.09 -6.87 0.77
C VAL A 173 -4.79 -5.89 1.70
N ILE A 174 -4.05 -5.12 2.51
CA ILE A 174 -4.65 -4.10 3.38
C ILE A 174 -5.36 -3.02 2.58
N ASP A 175 -4.80 -2.60 1.44
CA ASP A 175 -5.42 -1.55 0.63
C ASP A 175 -6.80 -1.99 0.08
N ILE A 176 -7.09 -3.30 -0.01
CA ILE A 176 -8.41 -3.82 -0.42
C ILE A 176 -9.48 -3.38 0.57
N ALA A 177 -9.18 -3.35 1.88
CA ALA A 177 -10.14 -2.98 2.93
C ALA A 177 -10.68 -1.55 2.79
N TRP A 178 -9.95 -0.65 2.11
CA TRP A 178 -10.44 0.71 1.83
C TRP A 178 -11.61 0.75 0.86
N TYR A 179 -11.73 -0.26 -0.01
CA TYR A 179 -12.73 -0.33 -1.07
C TYR A 179 -13.77 -1.43 -0.81
N ARG A 180 -13.31 -2.57 -0.31
CA ARG A 180 -14.07 -3.82 -0.17
C ARG A 180 -13.87 -4.41 1.23
N PRO A 181 -14.44 -3.76 2.27
CA PRO A 181 -14.39 -4.27 3.64
C PRO A 181 -15.13 -5.61 3.82
N ASP A 182 -15.96 -5.99 2.85
CA ASP A 182 -16.59 -7.31 2.76
C ASP A 182 -15.64 -8.42 2.28
N ILE A 183 -14.49 -8.07 1.68
CA ILE A 183 -13.48 -9.02 1.18
C ILE A 183 -12.30 -9.10 2.15
N ILE A 184 -11.83 -7.96 2.67
CA ILE A 184 -10.80 -7.89 3.72
C ILE A 184 -11.33 -7.02 4.86
N ASP A 185 -11.38 -7.59 6.06
CA ASP A 185 -11.90 -6.91 7.24
C ASP A 185 -10.90 -5.80 7.68
N PRO A 186 -11.32 -4.52 7.73
CA PRO A 186 -10.48 -3.44 8.24
C PRO A 186 -10.03 -3.64 9.69
N THR A 187 -10.73 -4.48 10.46
CA THR A 187 -10.44 -4.83 11.85
C THR A 187 -9.66 -6.14 12.00
N SER A 188 -9.31 -6.80 10.87
CA SER A 188 -8.51 -8.01 10.86
C SER A 188 -7.29 -7.88 11.76
N HIS A 189 -7.04 -8.92 12.55
CA HIS A 189 -5.88 -8.92 13.44
C HIS A 189 -4.58 -8.82 12.63
N VAL A 190 -3.68 -7.94 13.08
CA VAL A 190 -2.33 -7.80 12.56
C VAL A 190 -1.35 -7.93 13.72
N PRO A 191 -0.25 -8.70 13.59
CA PRO A 191 0.74 -8.85 14.65
C PRO A 191 1.27 -7.50 15.11
N THR A 192 1.19 -7.26 16.42
CA THR A 192 1.82 -6.08 17.03
C THR A 192 3.32 -6.32 17.15
N GLY A 193 4.12 -5.43 16.56
CA GLY A 193 5.57 -5.47 16.71
C GLY A 193 6.00 -5.27 18.16
N ILE A 194 7.05 -5.97 18.60
CA ILE A 194 7.53 -5.96 20.00
C ILE A 194 7.76 -4.55 20.57
N GLY A 195 8.23 -3.60 19.74
CA GLY A 195 8.44 -2.21 20.14
C GLY A 195 7.16 -1.43 20.43
N ALA A 196 6.01 -1.87 19.90
CA ALA A 196 4.71 -1.24 20.13
C ALA A 196 3.95 -1.87 21.31
N VAL A 197 4.20 -3.14 21.64
CA VAL A 197 3.45 -3.90 22.68
C VAL A 197 3.40 -3.14 24.00
N ALA A 198 4.56 -2.77 24.55
CA ALA A 198 4.64 -2.11 25.85
C ALA A 198 3.87 -0.78 25.90
N TYR A 199 3.70 -0.11 24.76
CA TYR A 199 2.96 1.13 24.66
C TYR A 199 1.45 0.88 24.50
N LEU A 200 1.05 -0.06 23.66
CA LEU A 200 -0.36 -0.45 23.51
C LEU A 200 -0.95 -0.99 24.81
N ASP A 201 -0.19 -1.81 25.56
CA ASP A 201 -0.59 -2.31 26.88
C ASP A 201 -0.83 -1.19 27.90
N ARG A 202 -0.09 -0.07 27.77
CA ARG A 202 -0.31 1.11 28.62
C ARG A 202 -1.58 1.84 28.20
N LEU A 203 -1.81 2.01 26.90
CA LEU A 203 -3.02 2.66 26.40
C LEU A 203 -4.28 1.93 26.85
N GLN A 204 -4.30 0.59 26.82
CA GLN A 204 -5.43 -0.21 27.29
C GLN A 204 -5.82 0.03 28.75
N LYS A 205 -4.93 0.56 29.60
CA LYS A 205 -5.25 0.88 31.01
C LYS A 205 -5.96 2.22 31.18
N HIS A 206 -6.07 3.01 30.12
CA HIS A 206 -6.68 4.33 30.12
C HIS A 206 -8.02 4.38 29.34
N PHE A 207 -8.50 3.22 28.87
CA PHE A 207 -9.80 3.03 28.23
C PHE A 207 -10.64 2.01 29.01
#